data_AF-A0A7S3VBE6-F1
#
_entry.id   AF-A0A7S3VBE6-F1
#
_cell.length_a   1.000
_cell.length_b   1.000
_cell.length_c   1.000
_cell.angle_alpha   90.00
_cell.angle_beta   90.00
_cell.angle_gamma   90.00
#
_symmetry.space_group_name_H-M   'P 1'
#
loop_
_entity.id
_entity.type
_entity.pdbx_description
1 polymer ?
#
loop_
_entity_poly.entity_id
_entity_poly.type
_entity_poly.pdbx_seq_one_letter_code
_entity_poly.pdbx_strand_id
1 'polypeptide(L)'
;PTLTPSVSPSIVISKPPSAFPTLTPSVSPSIVISKRPFIAPTPTPTPPSIGCYEFAAEKYAKYVDSENGNVTTFTCSQLTKMTNTKPHCSKTESGQGFLPAKLACKVTCGTCPDGCGEVDITKFFFEDEAKKTCAFLQKKRSKWSRERMTKVCNREDPNGTVPSGNVACPVTCGTCISPSISPSILISKPPSA
;
A
#
# COMPACT_ATOMS: atom_id res chain seq x y z
N PRO A 1 39.78 -15.33 -65.33
CA PRO A 1 38.79 -14.43 -64.69
C PRO A 1 38.07 -15.16 -63.53
N THR A 2 37.85 -14.43 -62.43
CA THR A 2 37.06 -14.78 -61.21
C THR A 2 37.77 -15.74 -60.22
N LEU A 3 38.50 -15.28 -59.18
CA LEU A 3 38.08 -14.80 -57.82
C LEU A 3 37.33 -15.90 -57.04
N THR A 4 37.70 -16.39 -55.84
CA THR A 4 38.45 -15.87 -54.65
C THR A 4 38.85 -17.04 -53.71
N PRO A 5 39.71 -16.82 -52.68
CA PRO A 5 40.56 -17.85 -52.10
C PRO A 5 40.12 -18.49 -50.77
N SER A 6 40.89 -19.55 -50.49
CA SER A 6 40.92 -20.52 -49.39
C SER A 6 41.57 -20.00 -48.08
N VAL A 7 41.33 -20.75 -47.00
CA VAL A 7 42.31 -21.23 -45.99
C VAL A 7 41.87 -21.06 -44.53
N SER A 8 41.98 -22.17 -43.80
CA SER A 8 41.81 -22.41 -42.36
C SER A 8 43.19 -22.78 -41.74
N PRO A 9 43.35 -23.06 -40.43
CA PRO A 9 43.78 -22.15 -39.34
C PRO A 9 45.14 -22.53 -38.69
N SER A 10 45.63 -21.75 -37.72
CA SER A 10 46.42 -22.13 -36.50
C SER A 10 47.26 -20.93 -35.97
N ILE A 11 47.03 -20.35 -34.77
CA ILE A 11 47.38 -20.74 -33.37
C ILE A 11 48.70 -20.11 -32.85
N VAL A 12 48.51 -19.11 -31.95
CA VAL A 12 49.27 -18.55 -30.78
C VAL A 12 50.77 -18.23 -30.78
N ILE A 13 51.08 -17.06 -30.18
CA ILE A 13 52.05 -16.71 -29.09
C ILE A 13 52.09 -15.15 -29.07
N SER A 14 52.00 -14.35 -27.99
CA SER A 14 52.54 -14.41 -26.63
C SER A 14 51.79 -13.44 -25.66
N LYS A 15 52.03 -13.58 -24.36
CA LYS A 15 51.38 -12.95 -23.17
C LYS A 15 52.18 -11.67 -22.68
N PRO A 16 51.83 -10.99 -21.56
CA PRO A 16 51.03 -9.74 -21.41
C PRO A 16 51.84 -8.55 -20.80
N PRO A 17 51.21 -7.41 -20.38
CA PRO A 17 50.67 -7.34 -19.01
C PRO A 17 49.28 -6.68 -18.86
N SER A 18 48.57 -7.11 -17.79
CA SER A 18 47.54 -6.44 -16.94
C SER A 18 46.52 -5.46 -17.56
N ALA A 19 45.20 -5.54 -17.34
CA ALA A 19 44.32 -6.36 -16.52
C ALA A 19 42.87 -6.31 -17.10
N PHE A 20 42.12 -7.40 -16.96
CA PHE A 20 40.74 -7.71 -17.44
C PHE A 20 39.62 -6.73 -16.98
N PRO A 21 38.33 -6.82 -17.44
CA PRO A 21 37.73 -7.74 -18.42
C PRO A 21 36.82 -7.10 -19.52
N THR A 22 36.55 -7.95 -20.50
CA THR A 22 35.59 -7.93 -21.61
C THR A 22 34.17 -7.45 -21.26
N LEU A 23 33.67 -6.49 -22.05
CA LEU A 23 32.25 -6.18 -22.18
C LEU A 23 31.62 -7.09 -23.24
N THR A 24 30.66 -7.92 -22.83
CA THR A 24 29.46 -8.15 -23.64
C THR A 24 28.26 -7.84 -22.76
N PRO A 25 27.27 -7.11 -23.29
CA PRO A 25 25.98 -7.78 -23.39
C PRO A 25 25.23 -7.51 -24.71
N SER A 26 24.44 -8.52 -25.04
CA SER A 26 23.40 -8.60 -26.05
C SER A 26 22.51 -7.36 -26.11
N VAL A 27 22.27 -6.88 -27.33
CA VAL A 27 21.30 -5.83 -27.65
C VAL A 27 19.89 -6.27 -27.27
N SER A 28 19.19 -5.44 -26.50
CA SER A 28 17.73 -5.43 -26.34
C SER A 28 17.25 -3.98 -26.45
N PRO A 29 16.09 -3.71 -27.05
CA PRO A 29 15.76 -2.40 -27.64
C PRO A 29 15.53 -1.31 -26.60
N SER A 30 16.09 -0.13 -26.87
CA SER A 30 16.00 1.08 -26.07
C SER A 30 14.57 1.65 -26.04
N ILE A 31 13.90 1.57 -24.89
CA ILE A 31 12.72 2.39 -24.59
C ILE A 31 13.23 3.78 -24.17
N VAL A 32 13.01 4.77 -25.02
CA VAL A 32 13.30 6.18 -24.73
C VAL A 32 12.23 6.70 -23.76
N ILE A 33 12.50 6.66 -22.45
CA ILE A 33 11.63 7.26 -21.43
C ILE A 33 11.80 8.78 -21.50
N SER A 34 10.76 9.45 -22.03
CA SER A 34 10.64 10.90 -22.05
C SER A 34 10.61 11.46 -20.63
N LYS A 35 11.57 12.36 -20.32
CA LYS A 35 11.66 13.13 -19.08
C LYS A 35 10.49 14.12 -18.98
N ARG A 36 9.32 13.66 -18.52
CA ARG A 36 8.40 14.52 -17.77
C ARG A 36 8.43 14.08 -16.30
N PRO A 37 8.69 14.97 -15.35
CA PRO A 37 8.69 14.61 -13.94
C PRO A 37 7.26 14.22 -13.54
N PHE A 38 7.04 12.92 -13.34
CA PHE A 38 5.93 12.45 -12.53
C PHE A 38 6.31 12.75 -11.09
N ILE A 39 5.78 13.85 -10.55
CA ILE A 39 5.91 14.14 -9.11
C ILE A 39 5.03 13.11 -8.41
N ALA A 40 5.61 11.95 -8.09
CA ALA A 40 5.05 11.06 -7.10
C ALA A 40 4.96 11.85 -5.76
N PRO A 41 3.84 11.81 -5.03
CA PRO A 41 3.78 12.43 -3.73
C PRO A 41 4.86 11.82 -2.84
N THR A 42 5.75 12.67 -2.32
CA THR A 42 6.81 12.29 -1.38
C THR A 42 6.19 11.53 -0.21
N PRO A 43 6.53 10.25 0.04
CA PRO A 43 6.12 9.60 1.28
C PRO A 43 6.80 10.35 2.42
N THR A 44 5.99 11.07 3.20
CA THR A 44 6.39 11.54 4.52
C THR A 44 6.87 10.32 5.33
N PRO A 45 7.93 10.40 6.14
CA PRO A 45 8.39 9.26 6.94
C PRO A 45 7.24 8.78 7.82
N THR A 46 6.58 7.71 7.36
CA THR A 46 5.51 7.06 8.09
C THR A 46 6.23 6.02 8.95
N PRO A 47 6.06 6.01 10.29
CA PRO A 47 6.52 4.87 11.08
C PRO A 47 5.90 3.60 10.47
N PRO A 48 6.51 2.41 10.64
CA PRO A 48 5.99 1.17 10.06
C PRO A 48 4.58 0.94 10.59
N SER A 49 3.58 1.43 9.86
CA SER A 49 2.18 1.18 10.15
C SER A 49 1.95 -0.23 9.65
N ILE A 50 1.83 -1.13 10.60
CA ILE A 50 1.44 -2.54 10.47
C ILE A 50 -0.01 -2.68 9.91
N GLY A 51 -0.54 -1.65 9.25
CA GLY A 51 -1.92 -1.62 8.78
C GLY A 51 -2.11 -0.73 7.56
N CYS A 52 -3.19 -1.00 6.84
CA CYS A 52 -3.57 -0.24 5.66
C CYS A 52 -4.28 1.05 5.98
N TYR A 53 -3.99 2.09 5.20
CA TYR A 53 -4.81 3.28 5.17
C TYR A 53 -5.54 3.42 3.84
N GLU A 54 -6.86 3.52 3.84
CA GLU A 54 -7.69 3.76 2.65
C GLU A 54 -8.27 5.17 2.66
N PHE A 55 -8.16 5.86 1.53
CA PHE A 55 -8.79 7.16 1.31
C PHE A 55 -10.13 6.95 0.61
N ALA A 56 -11.21 7.46 1.19
CA ALA A 56 -12.54 7.29 0.63
C ALA A 56 -12.73 8.04 -0.70
N ALA A 57 -11.90 9.05 -0.97
CA ALA A 57 -11.87 9.78 -2.24
C ALA A 57 -11.10 9.05 -3.35
N GLU A 58 -10.33 8.00 -3.02
CA GLU A 58 -9.57 7.22 -4.00
C GLU A 58 -10.51 6.60 -5.03
N LYS A 59 -10.12 6.70 -6.31
CA LYS A 59 -10.92 6.21 -7.44
C LYS A 59 -10.39 4.88 -7.95
N TYR A 60 -11.30 4.01 -8.36
CA TYR A 60 -11.00 2.72 -8.99
C TYR A 60 -11.78 2.54 -10.28
N ALA A 61 -11.26 1.70 -11.18
CA ALA A 61 -11.94 1.30 -12.42
C ALA A 61 -13.10 0.35 -12.10
N LYS A 62 -14.35 0.82 -12.24
CA LYS A 62 -15.54 -0.03 -12.04
C LYS A 62 -15.84 -0.86 -13.28
N TYR A 63 -15.70 -0.25 -14.45
CA TYR A 63 -15.96 -0.83 -15.75
C TYR A 63 -15.00 -0.20 -16.76
N VAL A 64 -14.43 -1.03 -17.63
CA VAL A 64 -13.64 -0.60 -18.77
C VAL A 64 -14.42 -1.03 -20.01
N ASP A 65 -14.74 -0.05 -20.85
CA ASP A 65 -15.43 -0.32 -22.10
C ASP A 65 -14.50 -1.05 -23.07
N SER A 66 -14.97 -2.18 -23.59
CA SER A 66 -14.16 -3.04 -24.46
C SER A 66 -14.01 -2.48 -25.87
N GLU A 67 -14.91 -1.58 -26.30
CA GLU A 67 -14.92 -1.05 -27.67
C GLU A 67 -14.06 0.20 -27.82
N ASN A 68 -14.12 1.12 -26.86
CA ASN A 68 -13.41 2.41 -26.93
C ASN A 68 -12.38 2.63 -25.81
N GLY A 69 -12.26 1.71 -24.85
CA GLY A 69 -11.32 1.81 -23.73
C GLY A 69 -11.68 2.86 -22.67
N ASN A 70 -12.89 3.41 -22.70
CA ASN A 70 -13.38 4.38 -21.70
C ASN A 70 -13.55 3.70 -20.34
N VAL A 71 -13.13 4.39 -19.28
CA VAL A 71 -13.21 3.86 -17.92
C VAL A 71 -14.24 4.62 -17.11
N THR A 72 -15.25 3.89 -16.64
CA THR A 72 -16.15 4.38 -15.58
C THR A 72 -15.48 4.17 -14.23
N THR A 73 -15.26 5.25 -13.49
CA THR A 73 -14.59 5.21 -12.18
C THR A 73 -15.57 5.44 -11.03
N PHE A 74 -15.33 4.76 -9.92
CA PHE A 74 -16.06 4.92 -8.65
C PHE A 74 -15.08 5.22 -7.52
N THR A 75 -15.55 5.81 -6.43
CA THR A 75 -14.72 6.02 -5.24
C THR A 75 -14.87 4.92 -4.19
N CYS A 76 -13.88 4.76 -3.32
CA CYS A 76 -13.99 3.84 -2.18
C CYS A 76 -15.14 4.23 -1.22
N SER A 77 -15.46 5.53 -1.10
CA SER A 77 -16.67 5.99 -0.37
C SER A 77 -17.97 5.51 -1.00
N GLN A 78 -18.03 5.39 -2.34
CA GLN A 78 -19.19 4.81 -2.99
C GLN A 78 -19.25 3.30 -2.75
N LEU A 79 -18.10 2.61 -2.79
CA LEU A 79 -18.03 1.16 -2.57
C LEU A 79 -18.47 0.76 -1.15
N THR A 80 -18.02 1.49 -0.11
CA THR A 80 -18.43 1.26 1.29
C THR A 80 -19.94 1.36 1.55
N LYS A 81 -20.66 2.08 0.68
CA LYS A 81 -22.13 2.24 0.79
C LYS A 81 -22.91 1.18 0.03
N MET A 82 -22.24 0.32 -0.75
CA MET A 82 -22.90 -0.74 -1.51
C MET A 82 -23.24 -1.93 -0.61
N THR A 83 -24.40 -2.55 -0.85
CA THR A 83 -24.82 -3.77 -0.14
C THR A 83 -23.95 -4.97 -0.49
N ASN A 84 -23.42 -5.04 -1.72
CA ASN A 84 -22.57 -6.14 -2.18
C ASN A 84 -21.31 -5.61 -2.88
N THR A 85 -20.21 -5.56 -2.14
CA THR A 85 -18.89 -5.10 -2.63
C THR A 85 -18.11 -6.20 -3.35
N LYS A 86 -18.45 -7.47 -3.14
CA LYS A 86 -17.76 -8.64 -3.69
C LYS A 86 -17.55 -8.62 -5.21
N PRO A 87 -18.55 -8.27 -6.05
CA PRO A 87 -18.34 -8.21 -7.51
C PRO A 87 -17.37 -7.10 -7.90
N HIS A 88 -17.25 -6.02 -7.13
CA HIS A 88 -16.28 -4.96 -7.38
C HIS A 88 -14.87 -5.38 -6.94
N CYS A 89 -14.76 -5.96 -5.75
CA CYS A 89 -13.49 -6.39 -5.18
C CYS A 89 -12.86 -7.62 -5.86
N SER A 90 -13.64 -8.36 -6.67
CA SER A 90 -13.14 -9.51 -7.43
C SER A 90 -12.61 -9.13 -8.81
N LYS A 91 -12.90 -7.91 -9.30
CA LYS A 91 -12.39 -7.44 -10.60
C LYS A 91 -10.90 -7.15 -10.51
N THR A 92 -10.20 -7.48 -11.59
CA THR A 92 -8.77 -7.23 -11.76
C THR A 92 -8.48 -6.23 -12.88
N GLU A 93 -9.50 -5.80 -13.61
CA GLU A 93 -9.37 -4.87 -14.72
C GLU A 93 -8.88 -3.51 -14.25
N SER A 94 -7.85 -3.02 -14.94
CA SER A 94 -7.32 -1.68 -14.78
C SER A 94 -7.52 -0.94 -16.10
N GLY A 95 -7.65 0.38 -16.05
CA GLY A 95 -7.80 1.17 -17.27
C GLY A 95 -7.51 2.64 -17.03
N GLN A 96 -6.92 3.31 -18.01
CA GLN A 96 -6.61 4.75 -17.97
C GLN A 96 -5.91 5.21 -16.67
N GLY A 97 -5.02 4.37 -16.12
CA GLY A 97 -4.29 4.65 -14.87
C GLY A 97 -5.07 4.38 -13.58
N PHE A 98 -6.32 3.94 -13.67
CA PHE A 98 -7.11 3.50 -12.52
C PHE A 98 -6.92 2.01 -12.27
N LEU A 99 -6.66 1.67 -11.01
CA LEU A 99 -6.52 0.31 -10.53
C LEU A 99 -7.90 -0.32 -10.28
N PRO A 100 -7.98 -1.66 -10.17
CA PRO A 100 -9.17 -2.34 -9.67
C PRO A 100 -9.46 -1.98 -8.22
N ALA A 101 -10.73 -2.15 -7.81
CA ALA A 101 -11.19 -1.88 -6.45
C ALA A 101 -10.34 -2.60 -5.39
N LYS A 102 -9.90 -3.82 -5.67
CA LYS A 102 -9.09 -4.65 -4.77
C LYS A 102 -7.79 -3.99 -4.32
N LEU A 103 -7.19 -3.15 -5.17
CA LEU A 103 -5.92 -2.46 -4.91
C LEU A 103 -6.15 -1.04 -4.41
N ALA A 104 -7.10 -0.32 -5.00
CA ALA A 104 -7.43 1.05 -4.59
C ALA A 104 -8.13 1.10 -3.22
N CYS A 105 -9.14 0.24 -3.02
CA CYS A 105 -9.98 0.16 -1.83
C CYS A 105 -9.64 -1.08 -0.99
N LYS A 106 -8.38 -1.18 -0.58
CA LYS A 106 -7.83 -2.34 0.14
C LYS A 106 -8.51 -2.67 1.47
N VAL A 107 -8.98 -1.67 2.21
CA VAL A 107 -9.69 -1.89 3.48
C VAL A 107 -11.10 -2.37 3.19
N THR A 108 -11.81 -1.69 2.30
CA THR A 108 -13.18 -2.05 1.90
C THR A 108 -13.25 -3.42 1.22
N CYS A 109 -12.21 -3.82 0.50
CA CYS A 109 -12.09 -5.13 -0.14
C CYS A 109 -11.39 -6.19 0.73
N GLY A 110 -10.98 -5.86 1.96
CA GLY A 110 -10.38 -6.83 2.89
C GLY A 110 -9.04 -7.41 2.42
N THR A 111 -8.25 -6.65 1.67
CA THR A 111 -6.96 -7.10 1.09
C THR A 111 -5.74 -6.60 1.85
N CYS A 112 -5.94 -6.16 3.07
CA CYS A 112 -4.86 -5.68 3.91
C CYS A 112 -3.92 -6.80 4.34
N PRO A 113 -2.60 -6.63 4.19
CA PRO A 113 -1.61 -7.70 4.39
C PRO A 113 -1.59 -8.26 5.83
N ASP A 114 -2.15 -7.54 6.80
CA ASP A 114 -2.24 -7.96 8.21
C ASP A 114 -3.69 -8.04 8.71
N GLY A 115 -4.67 -7.98 7.81
CA GLY A 115 -6.09 -7.90 8.17
C GLY A 115 -6.50 -6.60 8.89
N CYS A 116 -5.53 -5.72 9.21
CA CYS A 116 -5.78 -4.44 9.85
C CYS A 116 -5.75 -3.29 8.85
N GLY A 117 -6.76 -2.42 8.94
CA GLY A 117 -6.80 -1.21 8.17
C GLY A 117 -7.87 -0.24 8.63
N GLU A 118 -7.77 1.01 8.19
CA GLU A 118 -8.73 2.05 8.50
C GLU A 118 -9.07 2.85 7.24
N VAL A 119 -10.33 3.32 7.16
CA VAL A 119 -10.77 4.26 6.13
C VAL A 119 -10.83 5.66 6.72
N ASP A 120 -10.29 6.65 6.01
CA ASP A 120 -10.16 8.03 6.47
C ASP A 120 -11.47 8.70 6.91
N ILE A 121 -12.61 8.33 6.30
CA ILE A 121 -13.94 8.85 6.66
C ILE A 121 -14.60 8.13 7.84
N THR A 122 -14.02 7.03 8.33
CA THR A 122 -14.61 6.25 9.43
C THR A 122 -14.74 7.13 10.65
N LYS A 123 -15.94 7.16 11.24
CA LYS A 123 -16.27 8.02 12.38
C LYS A 123 -16.00 7.29 13.69
N PHE A 124 -15.49 8.02 14.66
CA PHE A 124 -15.26 7.55 16.02
C PHE A 124 -15.75 8.58 17.03
N PHE A 125 -15.98 8.12 18.26
CA PHE A 125 -16.41 8.96 19.37
C PHE A 125 -15.25 9.84 19.85
N PHE A 126 -15.43 11.16 19.90
CA PHE A 126 -14.37 12.09 20.26
C PHE A 126 -14.60 12.76 21.62
N GLU A 127 -15.60 13.62 21.75
CA GLU A 127 -15.87 14.43 22.96
C GLU A 127 -17.28 15.02 22.88
N ASP A 128 -18.00 15.11 24.00
CA ASP A 128 -19.32 15.77 24.09
C ASP A 128 -20.29 15.37 22.96
N GLU A 129 -20.45 14.05 22.72
CA GLU A 129 -21.25 13.47 21.63
C GLU A 129 -20.77 13.81 20.20
N ALA A 130 -19.72 14.61 20.06
CA ALA A 130 -19.11 14.92 18.78
C ALA A 130 -18.39 13.70 18.19
N LYS A 131 -18.68 13.44 16.93
CA LYS A 131 -18.03 12.39 16.13
C LYS A 131 -16.96 13.04 15.26
N LYS A 132 -15.79 12.41 15.17
CA LYS A 132 -14.71 12.83 14.26
C LYS A 132 -14.29 11.67 13.37
N THR A 133 -13.55 11.95 12.31
CA THR A 133 -13.11 10.93 11.35
C THR A 133 -11.65 10.53 11.57
N CYS A 134 -11.25 9.35 11.11
CA CYS A 134 -9.84 8.94 11.16
C CYS A 134 -8.91 9.94 10.46
N ALA A 135 -9.34 10.58 9.37
CA ALA A 135 -8.60 11.66 8.71
C ALA A 135 -8.32 12.84 9.66
N PHE A 136 -9.30 13.22 10.49
CA PHE A 136 -9.11 14.26 11.50
C PHE A 136 -8.07 13.83 12.53
N LEU A 137 -8.16 12.58 13.01
CA LEU A 137 -7.24 12.05 14.02
C LEU A 137 -5.81 11.95 13.48
N GLN A 138 -5.62 11.44 12.27
CA GLN A 138 -4.33 11.42 11.56
C GLN A 138 -3.69 12.81 11.51
N LYS A 139 -4.45 13.84 11.10
CA LYS A 139 -3.95 15.22 11.03
C LYS A 139 -3.54 15.79 12.39
N LYS A 140 -4.12 15.27 13.48
CA LYS A 140 -3.78 15.68 14.86
C LYS A 140 -2.62 14.87 15.45
N ARG A 141 -2.27 13.72 14.87
CA ARG A 141 -1.21 12.83 15.36
C ARG A 141 0.16 13.50 15.52
N SER A 142 0.52 14.41 14.60
CA SER A 142 1.76 15.18 14.69
C SER A 142 1.70 16.39 15.62
N LYS A 143 0.50 16.78 16.07
CA LYS A 143 0.26 17.99 16.88
C LYS A 143 -0.05 17.70 18.34
N TRP A 144 -0.50 16.49 18.66
CA TRP A 144 -0.92 16.11 20.01
C TRP A 144 0.14 15.30 20.71
N SER A 145 0.19 15.41 22.05
CA SER A 145 1.00 14.52 22.87
C SER A 145 0.49 13.08 22.77
N ARG A 146 1.37 12.12 23.03
CA ARG A 146 1.02 10.70 23.06
C ARG A 146 -0.11 10.42 24.04
N GLU A 147 -0.07 11.02 25.23
CA GLU A 147 -1.12 10.86 26.26
C GLU A 147 -2.49 11.34 25.77
N ARG A 148 -2.54 12.50 25.07
CA ARG A 148 -3.79 12.99 24.49
C ARG A 148 -4.29 12.03 23.42
N MET A 149 -3.40 11.52 22.57
CA MET A 149 -3.77 10.53 21.55
C MET A 149 -4.36 9.27 22.20
N THR A 150 -3.69 8.72 23.22
CA THR A 150 -4.15 7.55 23.97
C THR A 150 -5.52 7.80 24.60
N LYS A 151 -5.73 8.96 25.24
CA LYS A 151 -7.04 9.30 25.83
C LYS A 151 -8.16 9.32 24.79
N VAL A 152 -7.92 9.93 23.63
CA VAL A 152 -8.91 10.00 22.54
C VAL A 152 -9.20 8.62 21.94
N CYS A 153 -8.16 7.82 21.72
CA CYS A 153 -8.28 6.48 21.13
C CYS A 153 -9.04 5.49 22.03
N ASN A 154 -8.84 5.56 23.35
CA ASN A 154 -9.50 4.69 24.34
C ASN A 154 -10.87 5.22 24.79
N ARG A 155 -11.30 6.39 24.34
CA ARG A 155 -12.56 6.96 24.79
C ARG A 155 -13.73 6.17 24.20
N GLU A 156 -14.65 5.78 25.08
CA GLU A 156 -15.86 5.06 24.72
C GLU A 156 -17.07 6.00 24.71
N ASP A 157 -18.02 5.70 23.82
CA ASP A 157 -19.31 6.38 23.78
C ASP A 157 -20.18 5.88 24.93
N PRO A 158 -20.69 6.74 25.83
CA PRO A 158 -21.55 6.31 26.94
C PRO A 158 -22.82 5.60 26.47
N ASN A 159 -23.29 5.88 25.25
CA ASN A 159 -24.45 5.24 24.65
C ASN A 159 -24.11 3.98 23.82
N GLY A 160 -22.82 3.66 23.64
CA GLY A 160 -22.36 2.51 22.86
C GLY A 160 -22.77 2.50 21.37
N THR A 161 -23.23 3.63 20.81
CA THR A 161 -23.70 3.74 19.42
C THR A 161 -22.56 4.04 18.46
N VAL A 162 -21.48 4.66 18.95
CA VAL A 162 -20.32 5.05 18.15
C VAL A 162 -19.08 4.31 18.64
N PRO A 163 -18.28 3.69 17.75
CA PRO A 163 -17.05 3.02 18.15
C PRO A 163 -16.02 4.00 18.72
N SER A 164 -15.17 3.48 19.61
CA SER A 164 -13.96 4.15 20.08
C SER A 164 -12.95 4.35 18.96
N GLY A 165 -11.97 5.23 19.17
CA GLY A 165 -10.90 5.46 18.20
C GLY A 165 -10.07 4.21 17.92
N ASN A 166 -9.84 3.36 18.92
CA ASN A 166 -9.11 2.10 18.76
C ASN A 166 -9.78 1.11 17.81
N VAL A 167 -11.12 1.12 17.75
CA VAL A 167 -11.91 0.24 16.89
C VAL A 167 -12.07 0.83 15.50
N ALA A 168 -12.40 2.12 15.41
CA ALA A 168 -12.65 2.80 14.14
C ALA A 168 -11.37 3.17 13.36
N CYS A 169 -10.30 3.54 14.09
CA CYS A 169 -9.05 4.05 13.54
C CYS A 169 -7.82 3.31 14.12
N PRO A 170 -7.74 1.98 13.95
CA PRO A 170 -6.71 1.17 14.59
C PRO A 170 -5.28 1.47 14.09
N VAL A 171 -5.12 1.97 12.86
CA VAL A 171 -3.80 2.34 12.32
C VAL A 171 -3.32 3.65 12.93
N THR A 172 -4.22 4.64 13.03
CA THR A 172 -3.90 5.93 13.66
C THR A 172 -3.61 5.76 15.14
N CYS A 173 -4.43 4.96 15.83
CA CYS A 173 -4.29 4.70 17.26
C CYS A 173 -3.17 3.71 17.60
N GLY A 174 -2.63 3.00 16.62
CA GLY A 174 -1.53 2.05 16.81
C GLY A 174 -1.96 0.74 17.47
N THR A 175 -3.23 0.36 17.35
CA THR A 175 -3.79 -0.92 17.81
C THR A 175 -3.80 -1.99 16.73
N CYS A 176 -3.35 -1.69 15.51
CA CYS A 176 -3.05 -2.73 14.53
C CYS A 176 -1.90 -3.62 15.03
N ILE A 177 -2.23 -4.84 15.44
CA ILE A 177 -1.28 -5.86 15.87
C ILE A 177 -1.16 -6.87 14.73
N SER A 178 0.03 -7.01 14.14
CA SER A 178 0.29 -8.17 13.26
C SER A 178 0.22 -9.44 14.10
N PRO A 179 -0.31 -10.56 13.58
CA PRO A 179 -0.23 -11.86 14.23
C PRO A 179 1.22 -12.33 14.50
N SER A 180 2.23 -11.71 13.90
CA SER A 180 3.65 -12.07 14.05
C SER A 180 4.34 -11.54 15.31
N ILE A 181 3.71 -10.63 16.07
CA ILE A 181 4.23 -10.19 17.39
C ILE A 181 3.15 -10.46 18.43
N SER A 182 2.89 -11.75 18.66
CA SER A 182 2.32 -12.15 19.94
C SER A 182 3.34 -11.80 21.02
N PRO A 183 3.03 -10.95 22.01
CA PRO A 183 3.87 -10.86 23.19
C PRO A 183 3.79 -12.23 23.87
N SER A 184 4.78 -13.08 23.60
CA SER A 184 4.97 -14.32 24.33
C SER A 184 4.85 -14.00 25.80
N ILE A 185 3.76 -14.51 26.38
CA ILE A 185 3.46 -14.51 27.80
C ILE A 185 4.75 -14.91 28.49
N LEU A 186 5.36 -13.95 29.20
CA LEU A 186 6.38 -14.24 30.20
C LEU A 186 5.67 -15.04 31.29
N ILE A 187 5.60 -16.35 31.11
CA ILE A 187 5.32 -17.29 32.20
C ILE A 187 6.59 -17.26 33.05
N SER A 188 6.59 -16.34 34.01
CA SER A 188 7.48 -16.34 35.15
C SER A 188 7.41 -17.74 35.77
N LYS A 189 8.44 -18.55 35.54
CA LYS A 189 8.67 -19.79 36.27
C LYS A 189 8.73 -19.43 37.76
N PRO A 190 7.90 -20.02 38.65
CA PRO A 190 8.03 -19.77 40.07
C PRO A 190 9.37 -20.33 40.57
N PRO A 191 10.01 -19.69 41.57
CA PRO A 191 11.22 -20.23 42.18
C PRO A 191 10.85 -21.52 42.92
N SER A 192 11.48 -22.63 42.54
CA SER A 192 11.47 -23.84 43.34
C SER A 192 12.27 -23.59 44.61
N ALA A 193 11.61 -23.73 45.75
CA ALA A 193 12.22 -23.91 47.07
C ALA A 193 12.82 -25.31 47.19
#